data_AF-A0A6M5YMA2-F1
#
_entry.id   AF-A0A6M5YMA2-F1
#
_cell.length_a   1.000
_cell.length_b   1.000
_cell.length_c   1.000
_cell.angle_alpha   90.00
_cell.angle_beta   90.00
_cell.angle_gamma   90.00
#
_symmetry.space_group_name_H-M   'P 1'
#
loop_
_entity.id
_entity.type
_entity.pdbx_description
1 polymer ?
#
loop_
_entity_poly.entity_id
_entity_poly.type
_entity_poly.pdbx_seq_one_letter_code
_entity_poly.pdbx_strand_id
1 'polypeptide(L)'
;MELSVLVQQTGNDRFRAWCDSPIAASAEGTTRDEALANLRTEIGTKTRGVEVVRLAIPNGSADDPLGTVGDEQSNDPESIAAWIAAFDAIPPLQMTADEEAVWMTERRARSHRDAGAIDRFASELPGATE
;
A
#
# COMPACT_ATOMS: atom_id res chain seq x y z
N MET A 1 -13.45 -10.61 -8.21
CA MET A 1 -12.51 -11.43 -7.41
C MET A 1 -13.23 -11.97 -6.18
N GLU A 2 -12.98 -13.21 -5.74
CA GLU A 2 -13.56 -13.76 -4.49
C GLU A 2 -12.52 -13.74 -3.36
N LEU A 3 -12.90 -13.20 -2.20
CA LEU A 3 -12.06 -13.17 -1.01
C LEU A 3 -12.77 -13.84 0.18
N SER A 4 -12.06 -14.67 0.93
CA SER A 4 -12.56 -15.18 2.21
C SER A 4 -12.36 -14.12 3.30
N VAL A 5 -13.45 -13.71 3.95
CA VAL A 5 -13.47 -12.68 4.99
C VAL A 5 -13.96 -13.29 6.30
N LEU A 6 -13.35 -12.91 7.42
CA LEU A 6 -13.80 -13.25 8.76
C LEU A 6 -14.75 -12.18 9.27
N VAL A 7 -15.92 -12.56 9.79
CA VAL A 7 -16.97 -11.67 10.29
C VAL A 7 -17.31 -12.02 11.73
N GLN A 8 -17.29 -11.05 12.63
CA GLN A 8 -17.63 -11.24 14.04
C GLN A 8 -18.67 -10.21 14.51
N GLN A 9 -19.67 -10.65 15.27
CA GLN A 9 -20.60 -9.74 15.95
C GLN A 9 -19.95 -9.17 17.21
N THR A 10 -19.90 -7.84 17.34
CA THR A 10 -19.20 -7.14 18.44
C THR A 10 -20.16 -6.48 19.45
N GLY A 11 -21.48 -6.53 19.22
CA GLY A 11 -22.55 -5.98 20.07
C GLY A 11 -23.80 -5.66 19.26
N ASN A 12 -24.83 -5.04 19.87
CA ASN A 12 -26.13 -4.64 19.27
C ASN A 12 -25.98 -4.25 17.79
N ASP A 13 -26.30 -5.19 16.90
CA ASP A 13 -26.27 -5.08 15.43
C ASP A 13 -24.98 -4.52 14.81
N ARG A 14 -23.84 -4.70 15.48
CA ARG A 14 -22.52 -4.30 14.98
C ARG A 14 -21.68 -5.51 14.60
N PHE A 15 -21.13 -5.44 13.38
CA PHE A 15 -20.28 -6.48 12.80
C PHE A 15 -18.89 -5.90 12.51
N ARG A 16 -17.85 -6.70 12.77
CA ARG A 16 -16.48 -6.43 12.39
C ARG A 16 -16.06 -7.45 11.33
N ALA A 17 -15.51 -6.98 10.21
CA ALA A 17 -15.00 -7.84 9.15
C ALA A 17 -13.49 -7.58 8.92
N TRP A 18 -12.69 -8.62 8.68
CA TRP A 18 -11.25 -8.49 8.39
C TRP A 18 -10.72 -9.62 7.50
N CYS A 19 -9.59 -9.37 6.83
CA CYS A 19 -8.95 -10.30 5.90
C CYS A 19 -7.42 -10.42 6.09
N ASP A 20 -6.87 -9.86 7.18
CA ASP A 20 -5.44 -9.53 7.27
C ASP A 20 -4.51 -10.68 7.69
N SER A 21 -5.01 -11.85 8.12
CA SER A 21 -4.14 -12.98 8.48
C SER A 21 -4.86 -14.33 8.50
N PRO A 22 -4.16 -15.44 8.14
CA PRO A 22 -4.64 -16.78 8.49
C PRO A 22 -4.80 -16.87 10.01
N ILE A 23 -5.77 -17.65 10.49
CA ILE A 23 -5.93 -17.93 11.91
C ILE A 23 -4.64 -18.58 12.41
N ALA A 24 -3.77 -17.80 13.05
CA ALA A 24 -2.50 -18.27 13.56
C ALA A 24 -2.79 -19.29 14.67
N ALA A 25 -2.69 -20.58 14.34
CA ALA A 25 -2.94 -21.70 15.23
C ALA A 25 -1.87 -22.77 14.99
N SER A 26 -1.44 -23.43 16.06
CA SER A 26 -0.41 -24.44 16.02
C SER A 26 -0.65 -25.40 17.18
N ALA A 27 -0.81 -26.68 16.85
CA ALA A 27 -1.02 -27.72 17.83
C ALA A 27 -0.10 -28.91 17.56
N GLU A 28 0.43 -29.48 18.65
CA GLU A 28 1.27 -30.66 18.62
C GLU A 28 0.44 -31.92 18.91
N GLY A 29 0.94 -33.06 18.47
CA GLY A 29 0.36 -34.37 18.76
C GLY A 29 1.39 -35.48 18.53
N THR A 30 1.27 -36.56 19.27
CA THR A 30 2.14 -37.74 19.17
C THR A 30 1.91 -38.51 17.85
N THR A 31 0.78 -38.28 17.20
CA THR A 31 0.46 -38.75 15.85
C THR A 31 -0.07 -37.61 14.98
N ARG A 32 -0.04 -37.81 13.66
CA ARG A 32 -0.60 -36.86 12.69
C ARG A 32 -2.08 -36.57 12.95
N ASP A 33 -2.86 -37.60 13.22
CA ASP A 33 -4.31 -37.45 13.43
C ASP A 33 -4.61 -36.73 14.75
N GLU A 34 -3.82 -36.98 15.78
CA GLU A 34 -3.89 -36.27 17.05
C GLU A 34 -3.52 -34.79 16.90
N ALA A 35 -2.43 -34.48 16.17
CA ALA A 35 -2.04 -33.09 15.90
C ALA A 35 -3.14 -32.34 15.11
N LEU A 36 -3.77 -32.99 14.14
CA LEU A 36 -4.91 -32.42 13.38
C LEU A 36 -6.16 -32.23 14.24
N ALA A 37 -6.46 -33.17 15.13
CA ALA A 37 -7.59 -33.05 16.06
C ALA A 37 -7.38 -31.88 17.05
N ASN A 38 -6.16 -31.73 17.57
CA ASN A 38 -5.78 -30.63 18.46
C ASN A 38 -5.83 -29.29 17.71
N LEU A 39 -5.32 -29.23 16.49
CA LEU A 39 -5.34 -28.02 15.66
C LEU A 39 -6.78 -27.59 15.33
N ARG A 40 -7.67 -28.54 15.01
CA ARG A 40 -9.11 -28.25 14.80
C ARG A 40 -9.77 -27.66 16.05
N THR A 41 -9.41 -28.17 17.21
CA THR A 41 -9.94 -27.67 18.49
C THR A 41 -9.45 -26.25 18.80
N GLU A 42 -8.18 -25.99 18.54
CA GLU A 42 -7.58 -24.66 18.72
C GLU A 42 -8.18 -23.62 17.76
N ILE A 43 -8.29 -23.97 16.48
CA ILE A 43 -8.94 -23.13 15.46
C ILE A 43 -10.40 -22.88 15.86
N GLY A 44 -11.16 -23.91 16.21
CA GLY A 44 -12.56 -23.76 16.62
C GLY A 44 -12.76 -22.89 17.86
N THR A 45 -11.77 -22.85 18.76
CA THR A 45 -11.78 -21.94 19.91
C THR A 45 -11.50 -20.51 19.48
N LYS A 46 -10.54 -20.29 18.58
CA LYS A 46 -10.16 -18.97 18.05
C LYS A 46 -11.22 -18.37 17.11
N THR A 47 -12.01 -19.21 16.43
CA THR A 47 -13.08 -18.78 15.53
C THR A 47 -14.46 -18.78 16.18
N ARG A 48 -14.55 -18.91 17.51
CA ARG A 48 -15.85 -18.93 18.19
C ARG A 48 -16.56 -17.59 18.00
N GLY A 49 -17.74 -17.63 17.38
CA GLY A 49 -18.51 -16.42 17.04
C GLY A 49 -17.96 -15.63 15.85
N VAL A 50 -17.04 -16.24 15.09
CA VAL A 50 -16.52 -15.71 13.82
C VAL A 50 -17.05 -16.56 12.68
N GLU A 51 -17.73 -15.93 11.73
CA GLU A 51 -18.22 -16.54 10.50
C GLU A 51 -17.22 -16.29 9.36
N VAL A 52 -16.98 -17.32 8.53
CA VAL A 52 -16.19 -17.18 7.31
C VAL A 52 -17.14 -16.95 6.15
N VAL A 53 -17.09 -15.75 5.57
CA VAL A 53 -17.97 -15.36 4.45
C VAL A 53 -17.13 -15.19 3.19
N ARG A 54 -17.60 -15.75 2.06
CA ARG A 54 -17.03 -15.44 0.75
C ARG A 54 -17.58 -14.11 0.26
N LEU A 55 -16.70 -13.12 0.15
CA LEU A 55 -17.04 -11.81 -0.38
C LEU A 55 -16.65 -11.74 -1.86
N ALA A 56 -17.65 -11.58 -2.72
CA ALA A 56 -17.42 -11.21 -4.10
C ALA A 56 -17.07 -9.72 -4.16
N ILE A 57 -15.81 -9.42 -4.44
CA ILE A 57 -15.39 -8.07 -4.78
C ILE A 57 -15.73 -7.90 -6.26
N PRO A 58 -16.71 -7.07 -6.63
CA PRO A 58 -16.86 -6.70 -8.03
C PRO A 58 -15.51 -6.15 -8.44
N ASN A 59 -14.90 -6.75 -9.45
CA ASN A 59 -13.81 -6.05 -10.11
C ASN A 59 -14.49 -4.78 -10.59
N GLY A 60 -14.16 -3.63 -9.98
CA GLY A 60 -14.29 -2.39 -10.70
C GLY A 60 -13.70 -2.67 -12.08
N SER A 61 -14.39 -2.25 -13.12
CA SER A 61 -13.73 -2.03 -14.40
C SER A 61 -12.30 -1.57 -14.12
N ALA A 62 -11.34 -2.10 -14.86
CA ALA A 62 -10.04 -1.49 -14.97
C ALA A 62 -10.21 -0.11 -15.65
N ASP A 63 -11.01 0.77 -15.02
CA ASP A 63 -10.94 2.19 -15.24
C ASP A 63 -9.58 2.56 -14.67
N ASP A 64 -8.67 2.70 -15.62
CA ASP A 64 -7.32 3.19 -15.43
C ASP A 64 -7.30 4.25 -14.31
N PRO A 65 -6.31 4.21 -13.39
CA PRO A 65 -6.18 5.24 -12.36
C PRO A 65 -6.32 6.64 -12.99
N LEU A 66 -7.05 7.53 -12.34
CA LEU A 66 -7.28 8.91 -12.80
C LEU A 66 -5.97 9.53 -13.34
N GLY A 67 -5.93 9.80 -14.66
CA GLY A 67 -4.76 10.32 -15.37
C GLY A 67 -3.92 9.28 -16.13
N THR A 68 -4.39 8.04 -16.26
CA THR A 68 -3.74 6.98 -17.07
C THR A 68 -4.67 6.39 -18.14
N VAL A 69 -5.79 7.06 -18.40
CA VAL A 69 -6.85 6.56 -19.28
C VAL A 69 -6.53 6.89 -20.74
N GLY A 70 -6.36 5.85 -21.57
CA GLY A 70 -6.30 5.98 -23.04
C GLY A 70 -5.01 6.59 -23.63
N ASP A 71 -5.14 7.20 -24.81
CA ASP A 71 -4.03 7.75 -25.63
C ASP A 71 -3.32 8.97 -24.98
N GLU A 72 -3.73 9.40 -23.79
CA GLU A 72 -3.14 10.51 -23.04
C GLU A 72 -1.67 10.29 -22.65
N GLN A 73 -1.19 9.04 -22.71
CA GLN A 73 0.21 8.64 -22.54
C GLN A 73 0.78 7.89 -23.76
N SER A 74 0.25 8.14 -24.96
CA SER A 74 0.77 7.53 -26.18
C SER A 74 2.19 8.00 -26.53
N ASN A 75 3.04 7.07 -26.99
CA ASN A 75 4.41 7.34 -27.44
C ASN A 75 4.52 7.53 -28.96
N ASP A 76 3.41 7.75 -29.66
CA ASP A 76 3.46 8.06 -31.08
C ASP A 76 4.05 9.47 -31.33
N PRO A 77 4.68 9.72 -32.48
CA PRO A 77 5.34 11.00 -32.75
C PRO A 77 4.41 12.22 -32.68
N GLU A 78 3.12 12.07 -33.02
CA GLU A 78 2.16 13.19 -33.00
C GLU A 78 1.78 13.55 -31.56
N SER A 79 1.54 12.55 -30.71
CA SER A 79 1.29 12.74 -29.27
C SER A 79 2.49 13.35 -28.55
N ILE A 80 3.70 12.89 -28.84
CA ILE A 80 4.93 13.49 -28.29
C ILE A 80 5.07 14.96 -28.72
N ALA A 81 4.82 15.27 -29.99
CA ALA A 81 4.88 16.64 -30.48
C ALA A 81 3.83 17.55 -29.79
N ALA A 82 2.63 17.03 -29.54
CA ALA A 82 1.59 17.74 -28.82
C ALA A 82 1.98 18.03 -27.36
N TRP A 83 2.60 17.09 -26.65
CA TRP A 83 3.08 17.31 -25.28
C TRP A 83 4.24 18.30 -25.22
N ILE A 84 5.18 18.24 -26.16
CA ILE A 84 6.26 19.23 -26.24
C ILE A 84 5.67 20.63 -26.46
N ALA A 85 4.73 20.78 -27.41
CA ALA A 85 4.07 22.05 -27.66
C ALA A 85 3.29 22.55 -26.43
N ALA A 86 2.61 21.66 -25.72
CA ALA A 86 1.90 22.00 -24.48
C ALA A 86 2.85 22.43 -23.36
N PHE A 87 4.01 21.77 -23.25
CA PHE A 87 5.05 22.14 -22.30
C PHE A 87 5.67 23.51 -22.63
N ASP A 88 5.99 23.75 -23.90
CA ASP A 88 6.55 25.03 -24.37
C ASP A 88 5.57 26.20 -24.20
N ALA A 89 4.27 25.92 -24.14
CA ALA A 89 3.24 26.92 -23.87
C ALA A 89 3.18 27.35 -22.38
N ILE A 90 3.84 26.62 -21.47
CA ILE A 90 3.85 26.98 -20.03
C ILE A 90 4.79 28.17 -19.84
N PRO A 91 4.29 29.33 -19.36
CA PRO A 91 5.13 30.50 -19.15
C PRO A 91 6.17 30.20 -18.04
N PRO A 92 7.43 30.66 -18.18
CA PRO A 92 8.43 30.49 -17.15
C PRO A 92 7.98 31.11 -15.84
N LEU A 93 8.10 30.36 -14.74
CA LEU A 93 7.80 30.86 -13.41
C LEU A 93 8.71 32.06 -13.11
N GLN A 94 8.11 33.24 -12.96
CA GLN A 94 8.81 34.43 -12.51
C GLN A 94 8.81 34.43 -10.99
N MET A 95 9.99 34.34 -10.39
CA MET A 95 10.18 34.48 -8.94
C MET A 95 10.93 35.77 -8.66
N THR A 96 10.49 36.51 -7.65
CA THR A 96 11.25 37.65 -7.14
C THR A 96 12.50 37.16 -6.40
N ALA A 97 13.50 38.04 -6.24
CA ALA A 97 14.74 37.70 -5.53
C ALA A 97 14.48 37.25 -4.07
N ASP A 98 13.49 37.86 -3.42
CA ASP A 98 13.12 37.51 -2.04
C ASP A 98 12.45 36.13 -1.96
N GLU A 99 11.55 35.81 -2.90
CA GLU A 99 10.96 34.47 -3.01
C GLU A 99 12.00 33.41 -3.34
N GLU A 100 12.98 33.73 -4.19
CA GLU A 100 14.11 32.85 -4.50
C GLU A 100 14.99 32.59 -3.28
N ALA A 101 15.25 33.60 -2.45
CA ALA A 101 15.99 33.43 -1.20
C ALA A 101 15.25 32.48 -0.23
N VAL A 102 13.93 32.61 -0.12
CA VAL A 102 13.08 31.72 0.69
C VAL A 102 13.13 30.29 0.14
N TRP A 103 12.88 30.12 -1.17
CA TRP A 103 12.90 28.81 -1.82
C TRP A 103 14.26 28.12 -1.70
N MET A 104 15.37 28.84 -1.88
CA MET A 104 16.72 28.31 -1.74
C MET A 104 17.01 27.87 -0.29
N THR A 105 16.51 28.61 0.69
CA THR A 105 16.64 28.26 2.11
C THR A 105 15.87 26.97 2.42
N GLU A 106 14.62 26.88 1.96
CA GLU A 106 13.81 25.68 2.14
C GLU A 106 14.38 24.46 1.41
N ARG A 107 14.89 24.65 0.19
CA ARG A 107 15.52 23.60 -0.60
C ARG A 107 16.78 23.06 0.07
N ARG A 108 17.63 23.94 0.62
CA ARG A 108 18.80 23.54 1.41
C ARG A 108 18.41 22.79 2.68
N ALA A 109 17.42 23.30 3.41
CA ALA A 109 16.91 22.63 4.61
C ALA A 109 16.33 21.24 4.29
N ARG A 110 15.61 21.10 3.17
CA ARG A 110 15.08 19.81 2.69
C ARG A 110 16.22 18.86 2.32
N SER A 111 17.17 19.31 1.50
CA SER A 111 18.33 18.51 1.12
C SER A 111 19.12 18.00 2.34
N HIS A 112 19.25 18.82 3.39
CA HIS A 112 19.91 18.40 4.62
C HIS A 112 19.11 17.32 5.37
N ARG A 113 17.78 17.44 5.42
CA ARG A 113 16.91 16.40 6.02
C ARG A 113 17.00 15.09 5.26
N ASP A 114 16.95 15.16 3.93
CA ASP A 114 16.99 13.98 3.06
C ASP A 114 18.34 13.27 3.16
N ALA A 115 19.45 14.03 3.15
CA ALA A 115 20.78 13.47 3.37
C ALA A 115 20.90 12.78 4.74
N GLY A 116 20.41 13.39 5.81
CA GLY A 116 20.42 12.77 7.14
C GLY A 116 19.49 11.54 7.25
N ALA A 117 18.37 11.52 6.51
CA ALA A 117 17.49 10.36 6.45
C ALA A 117 18.15 9.18 5.71
N ILE A 118 18.86 9.46 4.62
CA ILE A 118 19.64 8.47 3.86
C ILE A 118 20.79 7.93 4.73
N ASP A 119 21.51 8.79 5.43
CA ASP A 119 22.62 8.39 6.30
C ASP A 119 22.16 7.52 7.48
N ARG A 120 21.03 7.88 8.10
CA ARG A 120 20.38 7.05 9.11
C ARG A 120 19.98 5.69 8.54
N PHE A 121 19.31 5.68 7.39
CA PHE A 121 18.90 4.45 6.74
C PHE A 121 20.10 3.56 6.42
N ALA A 122 21.19 4.14 5.89
CA ALA A 122 22.42 3.43 5.60
C ALA A 122 23.07 2.84 6.86
N SER A 123 23.01 3.55 7.99
CA SER A 123 23.54 3.09 9.29
C SER A 123 22.69 1.97 9.92
N GLU A 124 21.40 1.92 9.59
CA GLU A 124 20.46 0.91 10.11
C GLU A 124 20.38 -0.36 9.23
N LEU A 125 21.05 -0.37 8.07
CA LEU A 125 21.12 -1.55 7.21
C LEU A 125 22.00 -2.64 7.86
N PRO A 126 21.46 -3.87 8.05
CA PRO A 126 22.25 -4.98 8.58
C PRO A 126 23.36 -5.36 7.60
N GLY A 127 24.62 -5.17 8.03
CA GLY A 127 25.84 -5.50 7.26
C GLY A 127 26.83 -4.35 7.05
N ALA A 128 26.57 -3.14 7.59
CA ALA A 128 27.45 -1.97 7.39
C ALA A 128 28.65 -1.85 8.35
N THR A 129 28.91 -2.85 9.20
CA THR A 129 30.12 -2.91 10.05
C THR A 129 30.83 -4.25 9.86
N GLU A 130 31.84 -4.24 8.98
CA GLU A 130 33.00 -5.15 9.01
C GLU A 130 34.28 -4.31 9.09
#